data_AF-A0A7L3S7A6-F1
#
_entry.id   AF-A0A7L3S7A6-F1
#
_cell.length_a   1.000
_cell.length_b   1.000
_cell.length_c   1.000
_cell.angle_alpha   90.00
_cell.angle_beta   90.00
_cell.angle_gamma   90.00
#
_symmetry.space_group_name_H-M   'P 1'
#
loop_
_entity.id
_entity.type
_entity.pdbx_description
1 polymer ?
#
loop_
_entity_poly.entity_id
_entity_poly.type
_entity_poly.pdbx_seq_one_letter_code
_entity_poly.pdbx_strand_id
1 'polypeptide(L)'
;LLSILCLADCQIQTPCRIQKCTTDFVSLTSHLNSALDGFDLEFCKALRAYAACTYRNSKVCRGNLVYHSAVLGISDLMSQRNCSKDGPTSSTNPEVTHDPCSYSGHTGAREHQGEEQTSPTYLFCGLFGDPHLRTFKNHFQTCKVEGAWPLIDNNYLSVQVTNVPVVPGSSATATNKITIIFKSYRDCTDQKVYQAVTDDLPAAF
;
A
#
# COMPACT_ATOMS: atom_id res chain seq x y z
N LEU A 1 24.55 -39.89 -22.98
CA LEU A 1 25.41 -38.70 -22.91
C LEU A 1 24.61 -37.50 -23.40
N LEU A 2 24.09 -36.68 -22.50
CA LEU A 2 24.24 -35.23 -22.53
C LEU A 2 23.68 -34.67 -21.22
N SER A 3 24.59 -34.19 -20.39
CA SER A 3 24.36 -33.50 -19.13
C SER A 3 23.88 -32.09 -19.40
N ILE A 4 22.81 -31.64 -18.73
CA ILE A 4 22.45 -30.22 -18.65
C ILE A 4 22.21 -29.86 -17.18
N LEU A 5 23.33 -29.47 -16.56
CA LEU A 5 23.54 -28.38 -15.61
C LEU A 5 22.38 -27.99 -14.69
N CYS A 6 22.62 -28.23 -13.39
CA CYS A 6 21.92 -27.66 -12.26
C CYS A 6 21.74 -26.14 -12.41
N LEU A 7 20.48 -25.69 -12.54
CA LEU A 7 20.09 -24.33 -12.21
C LEU A 7 20.13 -24.21 -10.68
N ALA A 8 21.31 -23.88 -10.15
CA ALA A 8 21.44 -23.38 -8.79
C ALA A 8 20.69 -22.03 -8.76
N ASP A 9 19.52 -22.09 -8.15
CA ASP A 9 18.70 -20.93 -7.81
C ASP A 9 19.55 -19.99 -6.96
N CYS A 10 20.06 -18.92 -7.57
CA CYS A 10 20.85 -17.91 -6.87
C CYS A 10 19.86 -17.07 -6.05
N GLN A 11 19.37 -17.63 -4.95
CA GLN A 11 18.63 -16.87 -3.96
C GLN A 11 19.55 -15.75 -3.47
N ILE A 12 19.20 -14.52 -3.83
CA ILE A 12 19.77 -13.31 -3.24
C ILE A 12 19.56 -13.46 -1.74
N GLN A 13 20.60 -13.91 -1.04
CA GLN A 13 20.54 -14.20 0.37
C GLN A 13 20.36 -12.86 1.07
N THR A 14 19.16 -12.59 1.57
CA THR A 14 18.93 -11.42 2.40
C THR A 14 19.94 -11.50 3.56
N PRO A 15 20.73 -10.45 3.83
CA PRO A 15 21.74 -10.54 4.87
C PRO A 15 21.06 -10.56 6.25
N CYS A 16 21.65 -11.30 7.20
CA CYS A 16 21.20 -11.32 8.59
C CYS A 16 21.14 -9.90 9.17
N ARG A 17 19.97 -9.45 9.63
CA ARG A 17 19.75 -8.07 10.14
C ARG A 17 19.80 -7.97 11.67
N ILE A 18 20.59 -8.80 12.33
CA ILE A 18 20.70 -8.78 13.81
C ILE A 18 21.13 -7.41 14.35
N GLN A 19 22.07 -6.74 13.68
CA GLN A 19 22.55 -5.42 14.10
C GLN A 19 21.41 -4.40 14.20
N LYS A 20 20.47 -4.43 13.25
CA LYS A 20 19.28 -3.57 13.29
C LYS A 20 18.42 -3.87 14.53
N CYS A 21 18.15 -5.14 14.81
CA CYS A 21 17.39 -5.53 16.01
C CYS A 21 18.07 -5.02 17.30
N THR A 22 19.40 -5.10 17.38
CA THR A 22 20.17 -4.60 18.53
C THR A 22 20.12 -3.08 18.64
N THR A 23 20.31 -2.35 17.53
CA THR A 23 20.22 -0.88 17.50
C THR A 23 18.84 -0.39 17.91
N ASP A 24 17.77 -1.02 17.42
CA ASP A 24 16.39 -0.66 17.76
C ASP A 24 16.14 -0.86 19.27
N PHE A 25 16.62 -1.97 19.85
CA PHE A 25 16.52 -2.23 21.29
C PHE A 25 17.30 -1.21 22.13
N VAL A 26 18.53 -0.87 21.75
CA VAL A 26 19.33 0.16 22.44
C VAL A 26 18.63 1.52 22.38
N SER A 27 18.07 1.89 21.22
CA SER A 27 17.32 3.14 21.08
C SER A 27 16.05 3.19 21.95
N LEU A 28 15.36 2.06 22.11
CA LEU A 28 14.17 1.96 22.97
C LEU A 28 14.49 2.06 24.46
N THR A 29 15.72 1.69 24.85
CA THR A 29 16.12 1.58 26.24
C THR A 29 17.02 2.72 26.71
N SER A 30 17.69 3.45 25.81
CA SER A 30 18.64 4.52 26.14
C SER A 30 18.04 5.68 26.93
N HIS A 31 16.73 5.90 26.80
CA HIS A 31 16.01 6.97 27.51
C HIS A 31 15.30 6.48 28.79
N LEU A 32 15.33 5.17 29.08
CA LEU A 32 14.68 4.61 30.26
C LEU A 32 15.53 4.87 31.51
N ASN A 33 15.01 5.68 32.42
CA ASN A 33 15.65 5.94 33.72
C ASN A 33 15.18 4.91 34.75
N SER A 34 16.13 4.23 35.40
CA SER A 34 15.85 3.19 36.41
C SER A 34 15.18 3.72 37.69
N ALA A 35 15.09 5.03 37.86
CA ALA A 35 14.43 5.69 38.99
C ALA A 35 12.94 6.02 38.75
N LEU A 36 12.40 5.72 37.56
CA LEU A 36 11.00 5.98 37.22
C LEU A 36 10.11 4.76 37.53
N ASP A 37 8.94 5.02 38.10
CA ASP A 37 7.89 4.02 38.25
C ASP A 37 7.46 3.52 36.85
N GLY A 38 7.37 2.20 36.67
CA GLY A 38 7.09 1.57 35.37
C GLY A 38 8.30 1.29 34.47
N PHE A 39 9.54 1.48 34.93
CA PHE A 39 10.77 1.14 34.18
C PHE A 39 10.78 -0.31 33.68
N ASP A 40 10.48 -1.28 34.55
CA ASP A 40 10.47 -2.69 34.19
C ASP A 40 9.38 -3.01 33.14
N LEU A 41 8.23 -2.31 33.19
CA LEU A 41 7.17 -2.48 32.21
C LEU A 41 7.61 -2.03 30.81
N GLU A 42 8.19 -0.84 30.70
CA GLU A 42 8.67 -0.30 29.41
C GLU A 42 9.90 -1.07 28.90
N PHE A 43 10.79 -1.48 29.79
CA PHE A 43 11.92 -2.33 29.45
C PHE A 43 11.46 -3.70 28.92
N CYS A 44 10.48 -4.33 29.57
CA CYS A 44 9.91 -5.59 29.09
C CYS A 44 9.20 -5.42 27.73
N LYS A 45 8.53 -4.30 27.45
CA LYS A 45 7.97 -4.01 26.12
C LYS A 45 9.06 -3.93 25.05
N ALA A 46 10.17 -3.24 25.33
CA ALA A 46 11.33 -3.18 24.43
C ALA A 46 11.99 -4.55 24.23
N LEU A 47 12.10 -5.33 25.29
CA LEU A 47 12.71 -6.66 25.26
C LEU A 47 11.86 -7.67 24.49
N ARG A 48 10.52 -7.61 24.59
CA ARG A 48 9.61 -8.38 23.72
C ARG A 48 9.77 -7.99 22.25
N ALA A 49 9.92 -6.70 21.95
CA ALA A 49 10.15 -6.24 20.57
C ALA A 49 11.47 -6.81 20.01
N TYR A 50 12.53 -6.81 20.83
CA TYR A 50 13.82 -7.39 20.46
C TYR A 50 13.73 -8.91 20.23
N ALA A 51 13.01 -9.63 21.09
CA ALA A 51 12.73 -11.06 20.92
C ALA A 51 11.99 -11.35 19.61
N ALA A 52 10.97 -10.55 19.28
CA ALA A 52 10.22 -10.71 18.02
C ALA A 52 11.11 -10.44 16.79
N CYS A 53 11.94 -9.38 16.82
CA CYS A 53 12.86 -9.05 15.73
C CYS A 53 13.88 -10.16 15.47
N THR A 54 14.48 -10.70 16.53
CA THR A 54 15.42 -11.82 16.43
C THR A 54 14.73 -13.09 15.92
N TYR A 55 13.52 -13.41 16.41
CA TYR A 55 12.75 -14.56 15.91
C TYR A 55 12.46 -14.48 14.41
N ARG A 56 12.03 -13.31 13.90
CA ARG A 56 11.79 -13.07 12.46
C ARG A 56 13.04 -13.32 11.59
N ASN A 57 14.23 -13.04 12.13
CA ASN A 57 15.51 -13.20 11.44
C ASN A 57 16.15 -14.60 11.59
N SER A 58 15.53 -15.51 12.35
CA SER A 58 16.11 -16.82 12.74
C SER A 58 16.61 -17.67 11.56
N LYS A 59 15.84 -17.76 10.47
CA LYS A 59 16.20 -18.57 9.29
C LYS A 59 17.44 -18.04 8.56
N VAL A 60 17.55 -16.71 8.48
CA VAL A 60 18.62 -16.01 7.75
C VAL A 60 19.89 -15.89 8.60
N CYS A 61 19.74 -15.79 9.92
CA CYS A 61 20.84 -15.61 10.87
C CYS A 61 21.42 -16.92 11.45
N ARG A 62 21.10 -18.09 10.90
CA ARG A 62 21.50 -19.40 11.46
C ARG A 62 23.00 -19.53 11.78
N GLY A 63 23.87 -18.98 10.93
CA GLY A 63 25.33 -19.03 11.09
C GLY A 63 25.95 -17.78 11.73
N ASN A 64 25.15 -16.85 12.25
CA ASN A 64 25.64 -15.59 12.78
C ASN A 64 25.87 -15.67 14.31
N LEU A 65 27.11 -15.49 14.77
CA LEU A 65 27.44 -15.58 16.20
C LEU A 65 26.73 -14.50 17.03
N VAL A 66 26.68 -13.26 16.54
CA VAL A 66 26.04 -12.13 17.23
C VAL A 66 24.55 -12.40 17.45
N TYR A 67 23.89 -13.04 16.48
CA TYR A 67 22.50 -13.48 16.61
C TYR A 67 22.31 -14.45 17.78
N HIS A 68 23.14 -15.49 17.87
CA HIS A 68 23.03 -16.48 18.94
C HIS A 68 23.34 -15.87 20.31
N SER A 69 24.35 -15.00 20.40
CA SER A 69 24.63 -14.23 21.61
C SER A 69 23.45 -13.36 22.03
N ALA A 70 22.79 -12.69 21.07
CA ALA A 70 21.61 -11.87 21.33
C ALA A 70 20.42 -12.70 21.81
N VAL A 71 20.13 -13.85 21.20
CA VAL A 71 19.02 -14.73 21.62
C VAL A 71 19.21 -15.20 23.06
N LEU A 72 20.43 -15.59 23.44
CA LEU A 72 20.75 -15.95 24.82
C LEU A 72 20.59 -14.76 25.78
N GLY A 73 21.12 -13.59 25.41
CA GLY A 73 20.99 -12.38 26.21
C GLY A 73 19.53 -11.93 26.41
N ILE A 74 18.68 -12.06 25.39
CA ILE A 74 17.24 -11.77 25.49
C ILE A 74 16.59 -12.71 26.51
N SER A 75 16.89 -14.01 26.44
CA SER A 75 16.31 -14.99 27.38
C SER A 75 16.72 -14.73 28.83
N ASP A 76 17.99 -14.36 29.04
CA ASP A 76 18.53 -14.01 30.36
C ASP A 76 17.88 -12.75 30.91
N LEU A 77 17.83 -11.67 30.12
CA LEU A 77 17.18 -10.42 30.50
C LEU A 77 15.69 -10.59 30.82
N MET A 78 14.98 -11.44 30.05
CA MET A 78 13.56 -11.74 30.29
C MET A 78 13.37 -12.39 31.66
N SER A 79 14.27 -13.31 32.03
CA SER A 79 14.23 -14.00 33.33
C SER A 79 14.62 -13.08 34.48
N GLN A 80 15.67 -12.26 34.32
CA GLN A 80 16.16 -11.36 35.37
C GLN A 80 15.13 -10.32 35.79
N ARG A 81 14.26 -9.89 34.86
CA ARG A 81 13.24 -8.86 35.09
C ARG A 81 11.82 -9.41 35.19
N ASN A 82 11.64 -10.73 35.25
CA ASN A 82 10.33 -11.39 35.29
C ASN A 82 9.37 -10.91 34.19
N CYS A 83 9.90 -10.68 32.98
CA CYS A 83 9.09 -10.24 31.86
C CYS A 83 8.19 -11.38 31.36
N SER A 84 6.90 -11.11 31.20
CA SER A 84 6.01 -11.99 30.43
C SER A 84 6.44 -12.02 28.95
N LYS A 85 6.47 -13.22 28.36
CA LYS A 85 6.71 -13.42 26.92
C LYS A 85 5.60 -12.80 26.07
N ASP A 86 4.37 -12.88 26.57
CA ASP A 86 3.18 -12.31 25.94
C ASP A 86 2.93 -10.88 26.46
N GLY A 87 2.50 -9.99 25.56
CA GLY A 87 2.19 -8.61 25.89
C GLY A 87 2.57 -7.61 24.79
N PRO A 88 2.30 -6.31 24.99
CA PRO A 88 2.59 -5.27 24.00
C PRO A 88 4.10 -5.14 23.75
N THR A 89 4.51 -4.81 22.54
CA THR A 89 5.91 -4.55 22.17
C THR A 89 6.14 -3.05 21.97
N SER A 90 7.28 -2.52 22.44
CA SER A 90 7.65 -1.14 22.10
C SER A 90 7.98 -1.06 20.62
N SER A 91 7.35 -0.11 19.93
CA SER A 91 7.43 -0.01 18.48
C SER A 91 8.28 1.20 18.08
N THR A 92 9.45 0.98 17.48
CA THR A 92 10.24 2.03 16.78
C THR A 92 9.87 2.15 15.31
N ASN A 93 9.11 1.21 14.79
CA ASN A 93 8.51 1.30 13.47
C ASN A 93 7.02 1.07 13.65
N PRO A 94 6.14 2.06 13.42
CA PRO A 94 4.90 1.67 12.78
C PRO A 94 5.36 0.85 11.59
N GLU A 95 5.08 -0.45 11.59
CA GLU A 95 5.14 -1.23 10.37
C GLU A 95 4.09 -0.53 9.52
N VAL A 96 4.53 0.50 8.78
CA VAL A 96 3.79 1.06 7.67
C VAL A 96 3.82 -0.11 6.72
N THR A 97 2.87 -1.03 6.90
CA THR A 97 2.30 -1.77 5.80
C THR A 97 1.95 -0.68 4.82
N HIS A 98 2.88 -0.38 3.92
CA HIS A 98 2.60 0.30 2.69
C HIS A 98 1.60 -0.62 2.04
N ASP A 99 0.33 -0.33 2.29
CA ASP A 99 -0.74 -0.89 1.51
C ASP A 99 -0.52 -0.33 0.11
N PRO A 100 -0.04 -1.16 -0.85
CA PRO A 100 0.26 -0.71 -2.19
C PRO A 100 -1.00 -0.17 -2.90
N CYS A 101 -2.19 -0.41 -2.34
CA CYS A 101 -3.48 0.08 -2.80
C CYS A 101 -3.99 1.33 -2.06
N SER A 102 -3.33 1.79 -1.00
CA SER A 102 -3.86 2.92 -0.23
C SER A 102 -3.63 4.23 -0.97
N TYR A 103 -4.71 4.77 -1.53
CA TYR A 103 -4.73 6.11 -2.13
C TYR A 103 -4.26 7.20 -1.15
N SER A 104 -4.52 7.02 0.15
CA SER A 104 -4.12 7.94 1.22
C SER A 104 -2.74 7.64 1.82
N GLY A 105 -2.13 6.48 1.52
CA GLY A 105 -0.87 6.03 2.13
C GLY A 105 0.38 6.80 1.68
N HIS A 106 0.30 7.52 0.55
CA HIS A 106 1.43 8.30 0.03
C HIS A 106 1.71 9.59 0.81
N THR A 107 0.82 10.03 1.70
CA THR A 107 1.04 11.23 2.52
C THR A 107 1.84 10.94 3.80
N GLY A 108 2.07 9.67 4.17
CA GLY A 108 2.71 9.30 5.44
C GLY A 108 4.22 8.99 5.38
N ALA A 109 4.84 8.99 4.18
CA ALA A 109 6.22 8.49 4.01
C ALA A 109 7.26 9.57 3.64
N ARG A 110 6.90 10.85 3.72
CA ARG A 110 7.80 11.98 3.40
C ARG A 110 8.06 12.95 4.55
N GLU A 111 7.87 12.52 5.80
CA GLU A 111 8.35 13.30 6.95
C GLU A 111 9.86 13.13 7.13
N HIS A 112 10.65 13.75 6.26
CA HIS A 112 12.01 14.25 6.54
C HIS A 112 12.43 15.26 5.46
N GLN A 113 11.61 16.30 5.24
CA GLN A 113 12.03 17.63 4.80
C GLN A 113 10.77 18.50 4.80
N GLY A 114 10.83 19.65 5.46
CA GLY A 114 9.69 20.55 5.69
C GLY A 114 9.14 21.16 4.40
N GLU A 115 8.33 20.38 3.68
CA GLU A 115 7.52 20.84 2.57
C GLU A 115 6.05 20.51 2.88
N GLU A 116 5.23 21.55 2.80
CA GLU A 116 3.82 21.59 3.18
C GLU A 116 3.04 20.38 2.66
N GLN A 117 2.45 19.64 3.59
CA GLN A 117 1.65 18.45 3.35
C GLN A 117 0.36 18.81 2.61
N THR A 118 0.45 18.96 1.29
CA THR A 118 -0.69 19.27 0.43
C THR A 118 -1.50 18.00 0.18
N SER A 119 -2.72 17.97 0.74
CA SER A 119 -3.71 16.96 0.39
C SER A 119 -3.94 16.93 -1.12
N PRO A 120 -4.09 15.76 -1.75
CA PRO A 120 -4.31 15.69 -3.19
C PRO A 120 -5.57 16.45 -3.60
N THR A 121 -5.46 17.30 -4.62
CA THR A 121 -6.59 18.03 -5.19
C THR A 121 -7.36 17.14 -6.16
N TYR A 122 -8.67 16.97 -5.93
CA TYR A 122 -9.54 16.19 -6.81
C TYR A 122 -10.08 17.04 -7.96
N LEU A 123 -10.16 16.42 -9.15
CA LEU A 123 -10.78 17.01 -10.34
C LEU A 123 -12.05 16.22 -10.68
N PHE A 124 -13.06 16.92 -11.22
CA PHE A 124 -14.37 16.33 -11.53
C PHE A 124 -14.68 16.47 -13.01
N CYS A 125 -15.14 15.37 -13.61
CA CYS A 125 -15.68 15.33 -14.97
C CYS A 125 -17.10 14.77 -14.91
N GLY A 126 -18.01 15.26 -15.74
CA GLY A 126 -19.40 14.81 -15.77
C GLY A 126 -20.00 14.86 -17.16
N LEU A 127 -20.82 13.87 -17.50
CA LEU A 127 -21.54 13.76 -18.75
C LEU A 127 -23.01 13.46 -18.46
N PHE A 128 -23.94 14.28 -18.95
CA PHE A 128 -25.36 14.16 -18.60
C PHE A 128 -26.26 14.76 -19.68
N GLY A 129 -27.53 14.36 -19.71
CA GLY A 129 -28.51 14.89 -20.66
C GLY A 129 -28.13 14.63 -22.12
N ASP A 130 -28.32 15.63 -22.99
CA ASP A 130 -27.99 15.57 -24.40
C ASP A 130 -26.60 16.15 -24.71
N PRO A 131 -25.61 15.26 -24.79
CA PRO A 131 -24.59 15.19 -23.75
C PRO A 131 -23.98 16.57 -23.45
N HIS A 132 -24.36 17.10 -22.29
CA HIS A 132 -23.63 18.16 -21.62
C HIS A 132 -22.41 17.58 -20.93
N LEU A 133 -21.25 18.10 -21.27
CA LEU A 133 -19.96 17.72 -20.72
C LEU A 133 -19.45 18.82 -19.79
N ARG A 134 -19.21 18.48 -18.52
CA ARG A 134 -18.37 19.25 -17.60
C ARG A 134 -16.98 18.65 -17.63
N THR A 135 -16.01 19.40 -18.14
CA THR A 135 -14.59 18.97 -18.20
C THR A 135 -13.90 19.09 -16.84
N PHE A 136 -12.73 18.47 -16.69
CA PHE A 136 -11.86 18.61 -15.51
C PHE A 136 -11.43 20.05 -15.20
N LYS A 137 -11.48 20.96 -16.18
CA LYS A 137 -11.20 22.38 -16.01
C LYS A 137 -12.45 23.20 -15.65
N ASN A 138 -13.56 22.54 -15.30
CA ASN A 138 -14.86 23.16 -15.04
C ASN A 138 -15.47 23.92 -16.23
N HIS A 139 -15.03 23.65 -17.46
CA HIS A 139 -15.72 24.14 -18.66
C HIS A 139 -16.92 23.26 -18.99
N PHE A 140 -17.99 23.89 -19.44
CA PHE A 140 -19.22 23.24 -19.87
C PHE A 140 -19.36 23.30 -21.39
N GLN A 141 -19.74 22.19 -21.99
CA GLN A 141 -19.93 22.05 -23.43
C GLN A 141 -21.20 21.24 -23.70
N THR A 142 -21.90 21.55 -24.79
CA THR A 142 -22.96 20.70 -25.33
C THR A 142 -22.43 20.08 -26.60
N CYS A 143 -22.34 18.76 -26.63
CA CYS A 143 -21.65 18.05 -27.69
C CYS A 143 -22.66 17.28 -28.57
N LYS A 144 -22.55 17.39 -29.89
CA LYS A 144 -23.18 16.43 -30.81
C LYS A 144 -22.15 15.36 -31.15
N VAL A 145 -22.18 14.26 -30.42
CA VAL A 145 -21.27 13.13 -30.66
C VAL A 145 -22.12 11.88 -30.71
N GLU A 146 -22.16 11.25 -31.88
CA GLU A 146 -22.83 9.99 -32.13
C GLU A 146 -21.80 8.86 -32.17
N GLY A 147 -22.17 7.69 -31.66
CA GLY A 147 -21.30 6.53 -31.59
C GLY A 147 -20.40 6.55 -30.35
N ALA A 148 -19.36 5.71 -30.39
CA ALA A 148 -18.45 5.51 -29.28
C ALA A 148 -17.30 6.52 -29.29
N TRP A 149 -16.99 7.09 -28.13
CA TRP A 149 -15.89 8.04 -27.97
C TRP A 149 -15.27 7.99 -26.56
N PRO A 150 -13.98 8.36 -26.42
CA PRO A 150 -13.28 8.33 -25.14
C PRO A 150 -13.57 9.59 -24.32
N LEU A 151 -14.17 9.42 -23.14
CA LEU A 151 -14.35 10.50 -22.16
C LEU A 151 -13.09 10.71 -21.31
N ILE A 152 -12.42 9.61 -20.95
CA ILE A 152 -11.12 9.60 -20.26
C ILE A 152 -10.26 8.54 -20.92
N ASP A 153 -9.02 8.87 -21.24
CA ASP A 153 -8.01 7.88 -21.58
C ASP A 153 -6.65 8.36 -21.06
N ASN A 154 -6.18 7.71 -20.00
CA ASN A 154 -4.89 7.99 -19.39
C ASN A 154 -4.20 6.69 -18.95
N ASN A 155 -3.04 6.77 -18.30
CA ASN A 155 -2.26 5.59 -17.93
C ASN A 155 -2.96 4.64 -16.93
N TYR A 156 -4.02 5.08 -16.26
CA TYR A 156 -4.66 4.37 -15.15
C TYR A 156 -6.11 3.95 -15.46
N LEU A 157 -6.82 4.75 -16.24
CA LEU A 157 -8.26 4.60 -16.47
C LEU A 157 -8.60 4.92 -17.92
N SER A 158 -9.46 4.10 -18.52
CA SER A 158 -10.15 4.44 -19.76
C SER A 158 -11.65 4.42 -19.54
N VAL A 159 -12.34 5.50 -19.89
CA VAL A 159 -13.79 5.63 -19.86
C VAL A 159 -14.26 5.91 -21.27
N GLN A 160 -14.99 4.95 -21.85
CA GLN A 160 -15.61 5.06 -23.16
C GLN A 160 -17.12 5.15 -22.99
N VAL A 161 -17.73 6.06 -23.73
CA VAL A 161 -19.19 6.23 -23.74
C VAL A 161 -19.68 6.06 -25.18
N THR A 162 -20.89 5.54 -25.33
CA THR A 162 -21.57 5.47 -26.62
C THR A 162 -22.83 6.29 -26.55
N ASN A 163 -23.00 7.17 -27.53
CA ASN A 163 -24.16 8.03 -27.66
C ASN A 163 -24.96 7.64 -28.89
N VAL A 164 -26.28 7.73 -28.78
CA VAL A 164 -27.22 7.51 -29.88
C VAL A 164 -28.10 8.75 -30.06
N PRO A 165 -28.58 9.05 -31.28
CA PRO A 165 -29.56 10.11 -31.49
C PRO A 165 -30.80 9.85 -30.64
N VAL A 166 -31.35 10.88 -30.00
CA VAL A 166 -32.58 10.76 -29.18
C VAL A 166 -33.76 10.35 -30.06
N VAL A 167 -33.80 10.87 -31.29
CA VAL A 167 -34.68 10.42 -32.36
C VAL A 167 -33.90 10.40 -33.69
N PRO A 168 -34.26 9.54 -34.65
CA PRO A 168 -33.61 9.50 -35.95
C PRO A 168 -33.56 10.89 -36.63
N GLY A 169 -32.37 11.30 -37.08
CA GLY A 169 -32.15 12.60 -37.73
C GLY A 169 -31.97 13.79 -36.77
N SER A 170 -32.09 13.59 -35.45
CA SER A 170 -31.84 14.65 -34.47
C SER A 170 -30.36 15.05 -34.38
N SER A 171 -30.11 16.31 -34.03
CA SER A 171 -28.79 16.75 -33.58
C SER A 171 -28.53 16.41 -32.11
N ALA A 172 -29.57 16.20 -31.31
CA ALA A 172 -29.45 15.79 -29.92
C ALA A 172 -29.17 14.28 -29.83
N THR A 173 -28.18 13.94 -29.02
CA THR A 173 -27.78 12.55 -28.74
C THR A 173 -27.89 12.28 -27.24
N ALA A 174 -27.93 11.03 -26.81
CA ALA A 174 -27.92 10.63 -25.40
C ALA A 174 -27.04 9.40 -25.21
N THR A 175 -26.39 9.30 -24.04
CA THR A 175 -25.53 8.16 -23.71
C THR A 175 -26.35 6.91 -23.40
N ASN A 176 -26.11 5.83 -24.12
CA ASN A 176 -26.80 4.54 -23.91
C ASN A 176 -25.89 3.41 -23.43
N LYS A 177 -24.57 3.65 -23.41
CA LYS A 177 -23.57 2.69 -22.93
C LYS A 177 -22.39 3.42 -22.33
N ILE A 178 -21.92 2.91 -21.20
CA ILE A 178 -20.65 3.30 -20.58
C ILE A 178 -19.79 2.05 -20.43
N THR A 179 -18.50 2.19 -20.70
CA THR A 179 -17.50 1.15 -20.47
C THR A 179 -16.31 1.78 -19.76
N ILE A 180 -15.96 1.25 -18.59
CA ILE A 180 -14.86 1.72 -17.75
C ILE A 180 -13.85 0.59 -17.65
N ILE A 181 -12.61 0.87 -18.05
CA ILE A 181 -11.48 -0.06 -17.92
C ILE A 181 -10.57 0.49 -16.84
N PHE A 182 -10.54 -0.20 -15.71
CA PHE A 182 -9.53 -0.01 -14.68
C PHE A 182 -8.28 -0.76 -15.12
N LYS A 183 -7.23 -0.04 -15.52
CA LYS A 183 -5.98 -0.66 -16.01
C LYS A 183 -5.27 -1.35 -14.86
N SER A 184 -4.54 -2.42 -15.14
CA SER A 184 -3.80 -3.16 -14.12
C SER A 184 -2.83 -2.24 -13.37
N TYR A 185 -2.85 -2.29 -12.04
CA TYR A 185 -1.91 -1.56 -11.20
C TYR A 185 -1.13 -2.57 -10.36
N ARG A 186 0.19 -2.57 -10.55
CA ARG A 186 1.10 -3.57 -9.99
C ARG A 186 0.92 -3.67 -8.47
N ASP A 187 0.89 -4.90 -7.98
CA ASP A 187 0.77 -5.22 -6.56
C ASP A 187 -0.56 -4.73 -5.91
N CYS A 188 -1.55 -4.29 -6.71
CA CYS A 188 -2.84 -3.83 -6.20
C CYS A 188 -4.08 -4.42 -6.91
N THR A 189 -4.17 -4.32 -8.24
CA THR A 189 -5.30 -4.88 -8.99
C THR A 189 -4.92 -5.32 -10.39
N ASP A 190 -5.47 -6.44 -10.81
CA ASP A 190 -5.57 -6.80 -12.22
C ASP A 190 -6.52 -5.85 -12.95
N GLN A 191 -6.47 -5.86 -14.28
CA GLN A 191 -7.40 -5.07 -15.11
C GLN A 191 -8.85 -5.48 -14.83
N LYS A 192 -9.75 -4.49 -14.68
CA LYS A 192 -11.20 -4.71 -14.52
C LYS A 192 -12.04 -4.02 -15.58
N VAL A 193 -12.97 -4.81 -16.11
CA VAL A 193 -14.12 -4.51 -16.97
C VAL A 193 -15.30 -3.88 -16.26
N TYR A 194 -15.78 -2.66 -16.47
CA TYR A 194 -17.17 -2.34 -16.09
C TYR A 194 -17.93 -1.89 -17.32
N GLN A 195 -19.13 -2.41 -17.51
CA GLN A 195 -20.01 -1.97 -18.58
C GLN A 195 -21.44 -1.85 -18.06
N ALA A 196 -22.09 -0.76 -18.44
CA ALA A 196 -23.52 -0.59 -18.24
C ALA A 196 -24.14 -0.06 -19.53
N VAL A 197 -25.37 -0.48 -19.77
CA VAL A 197 -26.20 -0.01 -20.88
C VAL A 197 -27.52 0.52 -20.34
N THR A 198 -28.30 1.20 -21.18
CA THR A 198 -29.67 1.55 -20.83
C THR A 198 -30.43 0.29 -20.37
N ASP A 199 -31.12 0.41 -19.24
CA ASP A 199 -31.90 -0.65 -18.59
C ASP A 199 -31.09 -1.81 -17.97
N ASP A 200 -29.75 -1.79 -18.03
CA ASP A 200 -28.87 -2.77 -17.38
C ASP A 200 -27.66 -2.10 -16.70
N LEU A 201 -27.77 -2.02 -15.36
CA LEU A 201 -26.81 -1.37 -14.46
C LEU A 201 -26.29 -2.41 -13.45
N PRO A 202 -25.34 -3.27 -13.85
CA PRO A 202 -24.83 -4.32 -12.99
C PRO A 202 -24.08 -3.75 -11.78
N ALA A 203 -24.10 -4.48 -10.66
CA ALA A 203 -23.31 -4.13 -9.47
C ALA A 203 -21.92 -4.80 -9.47
N ALA A 204 -21.44 -5.23 -10.64
CA ALA A 204 -20.21 -6.02 -10.79
C ALA A 204 -19.46 -5.67 -12.08
N PHE A 205 -18.18 -6.06 -12.09
CA PHE A 205 -17.28 -5.99 -13.24
C PHE A 205 -17.50 -7.16 -14.21
#